data_AF-A0A736R7R0-F1
#
_entry.id   AF-A0A736R7R0-F1
#
_cell.length_a   1.000
_cell.length_b   1.000
_cell.length_c   1.000
_cell.angle_alpha   90.00
_cell.angle_beta   90.00
_cell.angle_gamma   90.00
#
_symmetry.space_group_name_H-M   'P 1'
#
loop_
_entity.id
_entity.type
_entity.pdbx_description
1 polymer ?
#
loop_
_entity_poly.entity_id
_entity_poly.type
_entity_poly.pdbx_seq_one_letter_code
_entity_poly.pdbx_strand_id
1 'polypeptide(L)'
;MTCGACCAYFRVSFYWAEGDDASGRVPASLTEPVTPFLRCMAGTNQKQPHCKALIGTPGENVSCAIYENRPSTCREFSMSGEGG
;
A
#
# COMPACT_ATOMS: atom_id res chain seq x y z
N MET A 1 12.37 -1.37 -11.89
CA MET A 1 11.45 -0.45 -11.18
C MET A 1 10.28 -1.27 -10.66
N THR A 2 10.36 -1.79 -9.44
CA THR A 2 9.30 -2.63 -8.86
C THR A 2 8.77 -1.99 -7.59
N CYS A 3 8.20 -0.79 -7.73
CA CYS A 3 7.43 -0.22 -6.63
C CYS A 3 6.06 -0.92 -6.55
N GLY A 4 5.62 -1.27 -5.35
CA GLY A 4 4.31 -1.91 -5.14
C GLY A 4 4.33 -3.43 -4.91
N ALA A 5 5.48 -4.08 -4.91
CA ALA A 5 5.58 -5.51 -4.60
C ALA A 5 5.07 -5.84 -3.17
N CYS A 6 5.25 -4.94 -2.20
CA CYS A 6 4.77 -5.18 -0.84
C CYS A 6 3.23 -5.32 -0.77
N CYS A 7 2.51 -4.50 -1.54
CA CYS A 7 1.05 -4.51 -1.62
C CYS A 7 0.45 -5.74 -2.33
N ALA A 8 1.28 -6.56 -2.99
CA ALA A 8 0.87 -7.76 -3.69
C ALA A 8 0.99 -9.04 -2.85
N TYR A 9 1.77 -9.00 -1.76
CA TYR A 9 2.07 -10.18 -0.93
C TYR A 9 1.89 -9.94 0.56
N PHE A 10 1.78 -8.68 1.00
CA PHE A 10 1.67 -8.33 2.41
C PHE A 10 0.48 -7.41 2.67
N ARG A 11 -0.09 -7.57 3.87
CA ARG A 11 -1.07 -6.64 4.41
C ARG A 11 -0.37 -5.36 4.86
N VAL A 12 -0.52 -4.30 4.07
CA VAL A 12 0.04 -2.98 4.41
C VAL A 12 -0.90 -2.29 5.39
N SER A 13 -0.44 -2.15 6.64
CA SER A 13 -1.18 -1.50 7.72
C SER A 13 -0.44 -0.23 8.14
N PHE A 14 -1.17 0.86 8.36
CA PHE A 14 -0.61 2.16 8.73
C PHE A 14 -1.59 2.93 9.62
N TYR A 15 -1.11 4.03 10.21
CA TYR A 15 -1.92 4.85 11.11
C TYR A 15 -3.07 5.53 10.37
N TRP A 16 -4.27 5.53 10.95
CA TRP A 16 -5.47 6.04 10.28
C TRP A 16 -5.33 7.50 9.80
N ALA A 17 -4.56 8.32 10.52
CA ALA A 17 -4.39 9.73 10.20
C ALA A 17 -3.50 9.99 8.97
N GLU A 18 -2.83 8.98 8.41
CA GLU A 18 -2.15 9.11 7.12
C GLU A 18 -3.13 9.13 5.93
N GLY A 19 -4.41 8.85 6.18
CA GLY A 19 -5.46 9.06 5.21
C GLY A 19 -5.63 10.53 4.82
N ASP A 20 -6.04 10.77 3.58
CA ASP A 20 -6.42 12.08 3.03
C ASP A 20 -7.68 12.66 3.73
N ASP A 21 -8.53 11.78 4.26
CA ASP A 21 -9.66 12.10 5.15
C ASP A 21 -9.21 12.62 6.54
N ALA A 22 -7.91 12.66 6.81
CA ALA A 22 -7.33 13.13 8.06
C ALA A 22 -6.23 14.17 7.79
N SER A 23 -4.97 13.88 8.15
CA SER A 23 -3.84 14.81 7.96
C SER A 23 -2.82 14.32 6.94
N GLY A 24 -3.05 13.16 6.32
CA GLY A 24 -2.11 12.56 5.39
C GLY A 24 -2.51 12.77 3.94
N ARG A 25 -2.04 11.86 3.08
CA ARG A 25 -2.23 11.93 1.62
C ARG A 25 -2.79 10.64 1.04
N VAL A 26 -2.94 9.60 1.86
CA VAL A 26 -3.35 8.27 1.38
C VAL A 26 -4.85 8.29 1.12
N PRO A 27 -5.32 8.07 -0.11
CA PRO A 27 -6.74 8.21 -0.42
C PRO A 27 -7.56 7.19 0.38
N ALA A 28 -8.42 7.69 1.27
CA ALA A 28 -9.19 6.85 2.18
C ALA A 28 -10.07 5.82 1.44
N SER A 29 -10.52 6.16 0.22
CA SER A 29 -11.29 5.26 -0.67
C SER A 29 -10.54 3.99 -1.09
N LEU A 30 -9.20 3.98 -1.00
CA LEU A 30 -8.36 2.81 -1.28
C LEU A 30 -7.84 2.16 0.00
N THR A 31 -8.49 2.43 1.14
CA THR A 31 -8.12 1.90 2.46
C THR A 31 -9.31 1.25 3.13
N GLU A 32 -9.02 0.31 4.03
CA GLU A 32 -10.02 -0.37 4.85
C GLU A 32 -9.66 -0.18 6.34
N PRO A 33 -10.63 0.16 7.20
CA PRO A 33 -10.41 0.25 8.63
C PRO A 33 -10.14 -1.14 9.21
N VAL A 34 -9.11 -1.25 10.05
CA VAL A 34 -8.76 -2.49 10.75
C VAL A 34 -9.13 -2.34 12.22
N THR A 35 -8.69 -1.24 12.82
CA THR A 35 -8.98 -0.85 14.19
C THR A 35 -9.27 0.65 14.21
N PRO A 36 -9.74 1.23 15.33
CA PRO A 36 -9.97 2.68 15.42
C PRO A 36 -8.74 3.53 15.11
N PHE A 37 -7.53 2.97 15.28
CA PHE A 37 -6.27 3.68 15.09
C PHE A 37 -5.49 3.23 13.85
N LEU A 38 -5.85 2.10 13.24
CA LEU A 38 -5.12 1.52 12.11
C LEU A 38 -6.04 1.30 10.91
N ARG A 39 -5.52 1.69 9.74
CA ARG A 39 -6.09 1.37 8.44
C ARG A 39 -5.13 0.46 7.68
N CYS A 40 -5.64 -0.25 6.70
CA CYS A 40 -4.82 -1.01 5.77
C CYS A 40 -5.21 -0.69 4.33
N MET A 41 -4.33 -0.98 3.37
CA MET A 41 -4.66 -0.80 1.96
C MET A 41 -5.77 -1.78 1.55
N ALA A 42 -6.78 -1.27 0.83
CA ALA A 42 -7.94 -2.05 0.45
C ALA A 42 -7.57 -3.25 -0.42
N GLY A 43 -8.10 -4.43 -0.08
CA GLY A 43 -7.80 -5.70 -0.75
C GLY A 43 -6.55 -6.42 -0.22
N THR A 44 -5.80 -5.81 0.68
CA THR A 44 -4.66 -6.48 1.34
C THR A 44 -5.06 -7.24 2.63
N ASN A 45 -6.29 -7.01 3.13
CA ASN A 45 -6.81 -7.66 4.35
C ASN A 45 -7.49 -9.01 4.07
N GLN A 46 -6.86 -9.87 3.27
CA GLN A 46 -7.40 -11.17 2.88
C GLN A 46 -6.29 -12.21 2.75
N LYS A 47 -6.65 -13.50 2.62
CA LYS A 47 -5.68 -14.60 2.49
C LYS A 47 -4.69 -14.41 1.34
N GLN A 48 -5.13 -13.79 0.25
CA GLN A 48 -4.32 -13.46 -0.92
C GLN A 48 -4.30 -11.93 -1.09
N PRO A 49 -3.37 -11.22 -0.44
CA PRO A 49 -3.37 -9.76 -0.44
C PRO A 49 -3.21 -9.22 -1.86
N HIS A 50 -4.12 -8.35 -2.29
CA HIS A 50 -4.03 -7.69 -3.58
C HIS A 50 -4.59 -6.28 -3.47
N CYS A 51 -3.70 -5.31 -3.33
CA CYS A 51 -4.12 -3.92 -3.19
C CYS A 51 -4.86 -3.43 -4.43
N LYS A 52 -6.03 -2.81 -4.23
CA LYS A 52 -6.79 -2.18 -5.33
C LYS A 52 -6.05 -1.08 -6.08
N ALA A 53 -5.05 -0.46 -5.44
CA ALA A 53 -4.21 0.56 -6.06
C ALA A 53 -3.05 -0.03 -6.90
N LEU A 54 -2.86 -1.34 -6.88
CA LEU A 54 -1.82 -2.00 -7.67
C LEU A 54 -2.27 -2.11 -9.13
N ILE A 55 -1.43 -1.64 -10.04
CA ILE A 55 -1.62 -1.75 -11.49
C ILE A 55 -0.56 -2.71 -12.02
N GLY A 56 -1.00 -3.68 -12.82
CA GLY A 56 -0.15 -4.70 -13.42
C GLY A 56 -0.18 -6.05 -12.69
N THR A 57 0.71 -6.95 -13.09
CA THR A 57 0.72 -8.34 -12.62
C THR A 57 1.92 -8.60 -11.69
N PRO A 58 1.68 -9.03 -10.44
CA PRO A 58 2.76 -9.46 -9.54
C PRO A 58 3.63 -10.54 -10.18
N GLY A 59 4.94 -10.32 -10.25
CA GLY A 59 5.90 -11.21 -10.91
C GLY A 59 6.30 -10.82 -12.33
N GLU A 60 5.58 -9.90 -12.98
CA GLU A 60 5.95 -9.36 -14.30
C GLU A 60 6.31 -7.87 -14.21
N ASN A 61 5.29 -7.02 -14.10
CA ASN A 61 5.44 -5.58 -13.97
C ASN A 61 4.30 -5.05 -13.10
N VAL A 62 4.66 -4.38 -12.01
CA VAL A 62 3.70 -3.76 -11.10
C VAL A 62 4.07 -2.31 -10.83
N SER A 63 3.04 -1.50 -10.68
CA SER A 63 3.15 -0.10 -10.32
C SER A 63 2.02 0.28 -9.35
N CYS A 64 2.25 1.27 -8.51
CA CYS A 64 1.21 1.77 -7.61
C CYS A 64 0.51 2.97 -8.26
N ALA A 65 -0.81 2.90 -8.44
CA ALA A 65 -1.63 3.99 -8.97
C ALA A 65 -1.51 5.29 -8.15
N ILE A 66 -1.21 5.14 -6.85
CA ILE A 66 -1.09 6.24 -5.88
C ILE A 66 0.37 6.41 -5.42
N TYR A 67 1.34 6.14 -6.28
CA TYR A 67 2.75 6.11 -5.89
C TYR A 67 3.19 7.35 -5.10
N GLU A 68 2.79 8.56 -5.52
CA GLU A 68 3.12 9.80 -4.80
C GLU A 68 2.41 9.91 -3.45
N ASN A 69 1.19 9.39 -3.38
CA ASN A 69 0.27 9.42 -2.23
C ASN A 69 0.36 8.15 -1.36
N ARG A 70 1.42 7.36 -1.50
CA ARG A 70 1.59 6.10 -0.76
C ARG A 70 1.78 6.34 0.75
N PRO A 71 1.32 5.41 1.63
CA PRO A 71 1.51 5.50 3.07
C PRO A 71 2.99 5.43 3.44
N SER A 72 3.35 5.91 4.64
CA SER A 72 4.72 5.85 5.15
C SER A 72 5.29 4.43 5.11
N THR A 73 4.51 3.42 5.49
CA THR A 73 4.90 2.00 5.42
C THR A 73 5.31 1.55 4.01
N CYS A 74 4.67 2.06 2.96
CA CYS A 74 5.06 1.79 1.57
C CYS A 74 6.24 2.65 1.10
N ARG A 75 6.51 3.80 1.74
CA ARG A 75 7.69 4.63 1.46
C ARG A 75 8.94 4.05 2.09
N GLU A 76 8.83 3.55 3.32
CA GLU A 76 9.91 2.93 4.08
C GLU A 76 10.31 1.56 3.54
N PHE A 77 9.40 0.89 2.83
CA PHE A 77 9.72 -0.32 2.09
C PHE A 77 10.58 0.05 0.87
N SER A 78 11.88 0.23 1.12
CA SER A 78 12.91 0.44 0.11
C SER A 78 12.85 -0.71 -0.89
N MET A 79 13.03 -0.41 -2.18
CA MET A 79 13.07 -1.42 -3.23
C MET A 79 14.05 -2.53 -2.84
N SER A 80 13.56 -3.74 -2.58
CA SER A 80 14.41 -4.94 -2.57
C SER A 80 14.92 -5.11 -4.01
N GLY A 81 16.05 -4.47 -4.29
CA GLY A 81 16.60 -4.29 -5.64
C GLY A 81 17.76 -3.30 -5.72
N GLU A 82 17.99 -2.48 -4.68
CA GLU A 82 19.18 -1.61 -4.59
C GLU A 82 20.24 -2.12 -3.58
N GLY A 83 20.35 -3.44 -3.43
CA GLY A 83 21.29 -4.03 -2.48
C GLY A 83 21.79 -5.41 -2.87
N GLY A 84 22.49 -5.49 -4.01
CA GLY A 84 23.40 -6.60 -4.35
C GLY A 84 22.75 -7.87 -4.89
#